data_AF-A0A1T1CLH3-F1
#
_entry.id   AF-A0A1T1CLH3-F1
#
_cell.length_a   1.000
_cell.length_b   1.000
_cell.length_c   1.000
_cell.angle_alpha   90.00
_cell.angle_beta   90.00
_cell.angle_gamma   90.00
#
_symmetry.space_group_name_H-M   'P 1'
#
loop_
_entity.id
_entity.type
_entity.pdbx_description
1 polymer ?
#
loop_
_entity_poly.entity_id
_entity_poly.type
_entity_poly.pdbx_seq_one_letter_code
_entity_poly.pdbx_strand_id
1 'polypeptide(L)'
;MEKFTLELLFQIIGIGSASGLIYKSPSLYVISDNSGYLYEYNMEAKDLQQHAIIENASVNIAKKDKPDFEAMTSFDDKLYVFGSGSTAKRNKMIEINTTEKEIKTNDLTDLYGVMQSFGQIKPADFNLEGAIYNGKEWMLFNRGNGKSSKNVIFTIYGKNLINEFNMISNEYKLPKINGVRSSFTDAVLVDDKIYFLATAEDTQSTYKDGEVLGSLIGTINLETMKIEFTQKISDTQKFEGLTLYQNSDKTLDFLLCEDKDSEVLETNIYKLSLNKSKL
;
A
#
# COMPACT_ATOMS: atom_id res chain seq x y z
N MET A 1 -23.18 -17.28 7.27
CA MET A 1 -22.05 -17.23 8.22
C MET A 1 -20.89 -16.52 7.54
N GLU A 2 -20.43 -15.40 8.09
CA GLU A 2 -19.45 -14.50 7.43
C GLU A 2 -18.11 -15.20 7.14
N LYS A 3 -17.46 -14.79 6.04
CA LYS A 3 -16.15 -15.31 5.60
C LYS A 3 -14.98 -14.68 6.35
N PHE A 4 -15.23 -13.54 7.00
CA PHE A 4 -14.23 -12.73 7.68
C PHE A 4 -14.83 -12.06 8.93
N THR A 5 -13.96 -11.50 9.77
CA THR A 5 -14.31 -10.52 10.80
C THR A 5 -13.42 -9.30 10.63
N LEU A 6 -13.98 -8.10 10.80
CA LEU A 6 -13.25 -6.83 10.75
C LEU A 6 -13.55 -6.04 12.02
N GLU A 7 -12.52 -5.70 12.79
CA GLU A 7 -12.66 -4.98 14.05
C GLU A 7 -11.65 -3.85 14.14
N LEU A 8 -12.05 -2.72 14.74
CA LEU A 8 -11.10 -1.69 15.15
C LEU A 8 -10.29 -2.23 16.33
N LEU A 9 -8.99 -2.41 16.14
CA LEU A 9 -8.11 -2.99 17.16
C LEU A 9 -7.61 -1.92 18.14
N PHE A 10 -7.12 -0.80 17.62
CA PHE A 10 -6.73 0.38 18.39
C PHE A 10 -6.59 1.61 17.48
N GLN A 11 -6.40 2.77 18.12
CA GLN A 11 -6.09 4.04 17.46
C GLN A 11 -4.69 4.51 17.88
N ILE A 12 -3.90 4.99 16.94
CA ILE A 12 -2.61 5.63 17.18
C ILE A 12 -2.78 7.14 17.02
N ILE A 13 -2.36 7.90 18.04
CA ILE A 13 -2.33 9.37 17.99
C ILE A 13 -0.95 9.83 17.53
N GLY A 14 -0.90 10.80 16.61
CA GLY A 14 0.33 11.37 16.07
C GLY A 14 0.62 11.03 14.60
N ILE A 15 -0.22 10.22 13.96
CA ILE A 15 -0.11 9.82 12.55
C ILE A 15 -1.43 10.19 11.86
N GLY A 16 -1.40 11.04 10.84
CA GLY A 16 -2.57 11.32 10.00
C GLY A 16 -2.39 10.71 8.60
N SER A 17 -3.50 10.42 7.91
CA SER A 17 -3.49 9.95 6.51
C SER A 17 -2.49 8.80 6.26
N ALA A 18 -2.66 7.71 7.02
CA ALA A 18 -1.78 6.55 6.92
C ALA A 18 -2.03 5.76 5.63
N SER A 19 -0.97 5.55 4.86
CA SER A 19 -0.99 5.06 3.48
C SER A 19 -0.13 3.79 3.28
N GLY A 20 0.13 3.07 4.36
CA GLY A 20 0.88 1.83 4.34
C GLY A 20 1.37 1.43 5.73
N LEU A 21 1.45 0.12 5.97
CA LEU A 21 2.00 -0.40 7.22
C LEU A 21 2.70 -1.75 7.06
N ILE A 22 3.70 -2.00 7.90
CA ILE A 22 4.37 -3.29 8.02
C ILE A 22 4.49 -3.66 9.49
N TYR A 23 4.01 -4.84 9.84
CA TYR A 23 4.18 -5.40 11.18
C TYR A 23 5.49 -6.20 11.26
N LYS A 24 6.37 -5.80 12.19
CA LYS A 24 7.55 -6.57 12.62
C LYS A 24 7.56 -6.59 14.14
N SER A 25 7.14 -7.70 14.73
CA SER A 25 6.93 -7.81 16.17
C SER A 25 8.11 -7.25 16.99
N PRO A 26 7.86 -6.41 18.01
CA PRO A 26 6.55 -5.95 18.51
C PRO A 26 6.04 -4.64 17.86
N SER A 27 6.70 -4.15 16.81
CA SER A 27 6.46 -2.84 16.22
C SER A 27 5.57 -2.90 14.97
N LEU A 28 4.76 -1.84 14.80
CA LEU A 28 4.09 -1.50 13.55
C LEU A 28 4.82 -0.30 12.93
N TYR A 29 5.38 -0.50 11.75
CA TYR A 29 5.94 0.58 10.95
C TYR A 29 4.84 1.14 10.05
N VAL A 30 4.66 2.46 10.04
CA VAL A 30 3.58 3.13 9.31
C VAL A 30 4.15 4.30 8.52
N ILE A 31 3.66 4.48 7.29
CA ILE A 31 3.91 5.66 6.47
C ILE A 31 2.64 6.49 6.32
N SER A 32 2.80 7.74 5.91
CA SER A 32 1.70 8.67 5.67
C SER A 32 1.96 9.46 4.39
N ASP A 33 0.91 9.67 3.62
CA ASP A 33 0.97 10.32 2.31
C ASP A 33 1.52 11.77 2.40
N ASN A 34 1.23 12.43 3.52
CA ASN A 34 1.50 13.83 3.79
C ASN A 34 2.60 14.05 4.83
N SER A 35 3.39 13.00 5.15
CA SER A 35 4.43 13.07 6.17
C SER A 35 5.83 12.74 5.61
N GLY A 36 6.85 13.37 6.20
CA GLY A 36 8.26 13.07 5.95
C GLY A 36 8.87 12.03 6.89
N TYR A 37 8.05 11.36 7.70
CA TYR A 37 8.49 10.42 8.73
C TYR A 37 8.11 8.97 8.40
N LEU A 38 8.97 8.04 8.82
CA LEU A 38 8.57 6.67 9.12
C LEU A 38 8.16 6.62 10.60
N TYR A 39 6.96 6.17 10.87
CA TYR A 39 6.46 6.00 12.22
C TYR A 39 6.73 4.57 12.69
N GLU A 40 7.17 4.42 13.92
CA GLU A 40 7.32 3.13 14.58
C GLU A 40 6.47 3.12 15.85
N TYR A 41 5.39 2.35 15.82
CA TYR A 41 4.50 2.17 16.96
C TYR A 41 4.74 0.82 17.62
N ASN A 42 5.28 0.83 18.84
CA ASN A 42 5.42 -0.39 19.62
C ASN A 42 4.06 -0.79 20.20
N MET A 43 3.50 -1.92 19.76
CA MET A 43 2.15 -2.34 20.13
C MET A 43 2.01 -2.78 21.59
N GLU A 44 3.12 -3.21 22.22
CA GLU A 44 3.12 -3.65 23.62
C GLU A 44 3.31 -2.46 24.58
N ALA A 45 4.34 -1.65 24.32
CA ALA A 45 4.67 -0.46 25.10
C ALA A 45 3.71 0.71 24.84
N LYS A 46 2.97 0.66 23.73
CA LYS A 46 2.06 1.72 23.25
C LYS A 46 2.75 3.06 23.06
N ASP A 47 3.99 3.00 22.56
CA ASP A 47 4.86 4.15 22.32
C ASP A 47 5.01 4.41 20.83
N LEU A 48 5.00 5.67 20.43
CA LEU A 48 5.15 6.10 19.04
C LEU A 48 6.48 6.85 18.87
N GLN A 49 7.35 6.31 18.03
CA GLN A 49 8.57 6.96 17.59
C GLN A 49 8.43 7.47 16.16
N GLN A 50 9.13 8.57 15.86
CA GLN A 50 9.15 9.20 14.55
C GLN A 50 10.57 9.26 14.04
N HIS A 51 10.81 8.67 12.87
CA HIS A 51 12.12 8.62 12.22
C HIS A 51 12.05 9.48 10.96
N ALA A 52 12.85 10.54 10.88
CA ALA A 52 12.89 11.38 9.69
C ALA A 52 13.50 10.61 8.51
N ILE A 53 12.76 10.50 7.41
CA ILE A 53 13.19 9.75 6.21
C ILE A 53 13.41 10.64 4.98
N ILE A 54 13.20 11.94 5.14
CA ILE A 54 13.55 12.99 4.18
C ILE A 54 14.17 14.18 4.91
N GLU A 55 14.87 15.03 4.16
CA GLU A 55 15.32 16.32 4.68
C GLU A 55 14.13 17.21 5.08
N ASN A 56 14.25 17.91 6.21
CA ASN A 56 13.21 18.79 6.74
C ASN A 56 11.84 18.09 6.90
N ALA A 57 11.87 16.83 7.33
CA ALA A 57 10.67 16.05 7.63
C ALA A 57 9.72 16.84 8.53
N SER A 58 8.44 16.81 8.18
CA SER A 58 7.33 17.38 8.95
C SER A 58 6.06 16.57 8.67
N VAL A 59 5.00 16.85 9.43
CA VAL A 59 3.67 16.24 9.27
C VAL A 59 2.74 17.21 8.53
N ASN A 60 1.66 16.72 7.91
CA ASN A 60 0.69 17.54 7.18
C ASN A 60 1.36 18.44 6.12
N ILE A 61 2.33 17.90 5.39
CA ILE A 61 3.01 18.59 4.29
C ILE A 61 1.98 18.91 3.20
N ALA A 62 1.95 20.16 2.75
CA ALA A 62 0.99 20.61 1.74
C ALA A 62 1.04 19.75 0.47
N LYS A 63 -0.13 19.48 -0.16
CA LYS A 63 -0.31 18.59 -1.32
C LYS A 63 0.71 18.80 -2.47
N LYS A 64 1.14 20.04 -2.70
CA LYS A 64 2.12 20.40 -3.76
C LYS A 64 3.57 19.99 -3.44
N ASP A 65 3.88 19.77 -2.17
CA ASP A 65 5.22 19.50 -1.64
C ASP A 65 5.33 18.11 -1.00
N LYS A 66 4.20 17.46 -0.70
CA LYS A 66 4.19 16.14 -0.04
C LYS A 66 4.97 15.09 -0.85
N PRO A 67 5.76 14.24 -0.18
CA PRO A 67 6.49 13.15 -0.82
C PRO A 67 5.54 12.11 -1.41
N ASP A 68 4.30 12.04 -0.91
CA ASP A 68 3.25 11.14 -1.40
C ASP A 68 3.72 9.69 -1.28
N PHE A 69 4.14 9.32 -0.07
CA PHE A 69 4.52 7.94 0.20
C PHE A 69 3.24 7.12 0.30
N GLU A 70 3.03 6.24 -0.67
CA GLU A 70 1.76 5.50 -0.86
C GLU A 70 1.96 3.98 -0.92
N ALA A 71 3.20 3.51 -0.86
CA ALA A 71 3.49 2.09 -0.84
C ALA A 71 4.71 1.79 0.01
N MET A 72 4.66 0.71 0.77
CA MET A 72 5.81 0.22 1.51
C MET A 72 5.92 -1.30 1.48
N THR A 73 7.14 -1.79 1.58
CA THR A 73 7.40 -3.22 1.74
C THR A 73 8.64 -3.44 2.59
N SER A 74 8.90 -4.69 2.95
CA SER A 74 10.05 -5.05 3.77
C SER A 74 10.67 -6.36 3.32
N PHE A 75 11.99 -6.44 3.43
CA PHE A 75 12.74 -7.68 3.24
C PHE A 75 13.94 -7.66 4.17
N ASP A 76 14.13 -8.73 4.94
CA ASP A 76 15.13 -8.81 6.01
C ASP A 76 15.07 -7.60 6.97
N ASP A 77 16.19 -6.92 7.18
CA ASP A 77 16.35 -5.75 8.03
C ASP A 77 15.98 -4.42 7.34
N LYS A 78 15.48 -4.48 6.10
CA LYS A 78 15.18 -3.30 5.31
C LYS A 78 13.68 -3.02 5.20
N LEU A 79 13.38 -1.73 5.12
CA LEU A 79 12.10 -1.18 4.69
C LEU A 79 12.33 -0.38 3.41
N TYR A 80 11.36 -0.45 2.50
CA TYR A 80 11.36 0.29 1.24
C TYR A 80 10.05 1.07 1.16
N VAL A 81 10.15 2.39 1.03
CA VAL A 81 9.02 3.31 0.99
C VAL A 81 9.02 4.03 -0.35
N PHE A 82 7.92 3.94 -1.09
CA PHE A 82 7.83 4.46 -2.45
C PHE A 82 6.94 5.69 -2.50
N GLY A 83 7.41 6.71 -3.20
CA GLY A 83 6.55 7.79 -3.65
C GLY A 83 5.63 7.30 -4.77
N SER A 84 4.44 7.87 -4.86
CA SER A 84 3.38 7.45 -5.79
C SER A 84 3.72 7.54 -7.27
N GLY A 85 4.74 8.32 -7.65
CA GLY A 85 5.12 8.55 -9.05
C GLY A 85 4.15 9.42 -9.87
N SER A 86 3.11 9.96 -9.23
CA SER A 86 2.12 10.85 -9.89
C SER A 86 2.71 12.20 -10.32
N THR A 87 3.87 12.59 -9.79
CA THR A 87 4.65 13.74 -10.24
C THR A 87 6.15 13.43 -10.15
N ALA A 88 6.99 14.19 -10.86
CA ALA A 88 8.45 14.01 -10.83
C ALA A 88 9.06 14.05 -9.42
N LYS A 89 8.50 14.85 -8.49
CA LYS A 89 8.98 14.92 -7.09
C LYS A 89 8.71 13.63 -6.28
N ARG A 90 7.81 12.78 -6.78
CA ARG A 90 7.33 11.54 -6.16
C ARG A 90 7.97 10.30 -6.80
N ASN A 91 8.89 10.47 -7.76
CA ASN A 91 9.64 9.38 -8.41
C ASN A 91 10.83 8.92 -7.55
N LYS A 92 10.58 8.52 -6.31
CA LYS A 92 11.65 8.15 -5.38
C LYS A 92 11.25 6.95 -4.54
N MET A 93 12.26 6.23 -4.09
CA MET A 93 12.12 5.21 -3.05
C MET A 93 13.16 5.45 -1.97
N ILE A 94 12.69 5.40 -0.72
CA ILE A 94 13.54 5.47 0.47
C ILE A 94 13.79 4.05 0.94
N GLU A 95 15.06 3.66 0.98
CA GLU A 95 15.53 2.41 1.57
C GLU A 95 16.05 2.71 2.97
N ILE A 96 15.57 1.96 3.96
CA ILE A 96 15.85 2.19 5.38
C ILE A 96 16.36 0.87 5.98
N ASN A 97 17.59 0.84 6.45
CA ASN A 97 18.10 -0.26 7.27
C ASN A 97 17.65 -0.06 8.72
N THR A 98 16.78 -0.93 9.24
CA THR A 98 16.22 -0.82 10.60
C THR A 98 17.23 -1.15 11.71
N THR A 99 18.33 -1.83 11.37
CA THR A 99 19.40 -2.22 12.32
C THR A 99 20.51 -1.17 12.35
N GLU A 100 21.05 -0.81 11.18
CA GLU A 100 22.14 0.16 11.04
C GLU A 100 21.64 1.62 11.08
N LYS A 101 20.33 1.82 10.94
CA LYS A 101 19.66 3.13 10.85
C LYS A 101 20.13 3.97 9.66
N GLU A 102 20.61 3.31 8.61
CA GLU A 102 20.98 3.96 7.35
C GLU A 102 19.75 4.24 6.50
N ILE A 103 19.73 5.42 5.88
CA ILE A 103 18.65 5.87 5.00
C ILE A 103 19.25 6.26 3.66
N LYS A 104 18.72 5.69 2.58
CA LYS A 104 19.13 5.97 1.21
C LYS A 104 17.94 6.34 0.36
N THR A 105 18.05 7.44 -0.39
CA THR A 105 17.07 7.81 -1.42
C THR A 105 17.53 7.31 -2.79
N ASN A 106 16.65 6.62 -3.50
CA ASN A 106 16.87 6.15 -4.86
C ASN A 106 15.89 6.88 -5.80
N ASP A 107 16.38 7.39 -6.91
CA ASP A 107 15.56 7.97 -7.99
C ASP A 107 14.98 6.84 -8.84
N LEU A 108 13.66 6.84 -9.01
CA LEU A 108 12.91 5.83 -9.77
C LEU A 108 12.31 6.39 -11.06
N THR A 109 12.76 7.57 -11.52
CA THR A 109 12.20 8.24 -12.70
C THR A 109 12.23 7.36 -13.95
N ASP A 110 13.35 6.70 -14.22
CA ASP A 110 13.47 5.82 -15.38
C ASP A 110 12.57 4.58 -15.25
N LEU A 111 12.56 3.94 -14.08
CA LEU A 111 11.69 2.79 -13.81
C LEU A 111 10.22 3.15 -14.01
N TYR A 112 9.75 4.24 -13.41
CA TYR A 112 8.35 4.68 -13.51
C TYR A 112 7.99 5.06 -14.95
N GLY A 113 8.92 5.66 -15.70
CA GLY A 113 8.72 5.91 -17.13
C GLY A 113 8.54 4.61 -17.94
N VAL A 114 9.35 3.57 -17.64
CA VAL A 114 9.20 2.25 -18.27
C VAL A 114 7.88 1.59 -17.86
N MET A 115 7.49 1.65 -16.58
CA MET A 115 6.19 1.13 -16.09
C MET A 115 5.01 1.80 -16.79
N GLN A 116 5.03 3.12 -16.93
CA GLN A 116 4.01 3.88 -17.67
C GLN A 116 3.90 3.39 -19.13
N SER A 117 5.03 3.22 -19.81
CA SER A 117 5.07 2.73 -21.19
C SER A 117 4.52 1.30 -21.30
N PHE A 118 4.99 0.36 -20.48
CA PHE A 118 4.60 -1.05 -20.54
C PHE A 118 3.16 -1.30 -20.09
N GLY A 119 2.69 -0.57 -19.08
CA GLY A 119 1.30 -0.60 -18.64
C GLY A 119 0.36 0.16 -19.59
N GLN A 120 0.92 0.92 -20.55
CA GLN A 120 0.20 1.89 -21.38
C GLN A 120 -0.66 2.81 -20.49
N ILE A 121 -0.05 3.33 -19.42
CA ILE A 121 -0.65 4.24 -18.44
C ILE A 121 -0.12 5.63 -18.75
N LYS A 122 -1.02 6.60 -18.86
CA LYS A 122 -0.60 7.99 -19.06
C LYS A 122 0.05 8.51 -17.78
N PRO A 123 1.03 9.43 -17.87
CA PRO A 123 1.66 10.00 -16.67
C PRO A 123 0.66 10.56 -15.66
N ALA A 124 -0.43 11.18 -16.12
CA ALA A 124 -1.48 11.73 -15.26
C ALA A 124 -2.39 10.68 -14.58
N ASP A 125 -2.35 9.42 -15.02
CA ASP A 125 -3.09 8.30 -14.45
C ASP A 125 -2.18 7.33 -13.67
N PHE A 126 -0.86 7.58 -13.62
CA PHE A 126 0.09 6.72 -12.92
C PHE A 126 0.12 7.07 -11.43
N ASN A 127 -0.15 6.08 -10.59
CA ASN A 127 -0.20 6.22 -9.15
C ASN A 127 0.09 4.87 -8.50
N LEU A 128 1.24 4.73 -7.85
CA LEU A 128 1.66 3.51 -7.16
C LEU A 128 1.08 3.48 -5.75
N GLU A 129 0.42 2.38 -5.36
CA GLU A 129 -0.17 2.21 -4.02
C GLU A 129 0.07 0.83 -3.40
N GLY A 130 1.02 0.06 -3.92
CA GLY A 130 1.36 -1.21 -3.29
C GLY A 130 2.72 -1.71 -3.75
N ALA A 131 3.42 -2.38 -2.83
CA ALA A 131 4.73 -2.93 -3.08
C ALA A 131 4.92 -4.26 -2.34
N ILE A 132 5.46 -5.24 -3.06
CA ILE A 132 5.92 -6.50 -2.49
C ILE A 132 7.36 -6.74 -2.95
N TYR A 133 8.21 -7.20 -2.04
CA TYR A 133 9.51 -7.74 -2.39
C TYR A 133 9.77 -9.05 -1.65
N ASN A 134 10.05 -10.11 -2.41
CA ASN A 134 10.30 -11.45 -1.85
C ASN A 134 11.80 -11.82 -1.83
N GLY A 135 12.69 -10.86 -2.05
CA GLY A 135 14.15 -11.08 -2.15
C GLY A 135 14.63 -11.47 -3.55
N LYS A 136 13.71 -11.71 -4.49
CA LYS A 136 14.04 -12.08 -5.88
C LYS A 136 13.40 -11.15 -6.90
N GLU A 137 12.13 -10.83 -6.70
CA GLU A 137 11.36 -9.98 -7.61
C GLU A 137 10.54 -8.96 -6.82
N TRP A 138 10.34 -7.81 -7.46
CA TRP A 138 9.45 -6.76 -6.96
C TRP A 138 8.10 -6.89 -7.64
N MET A 139 7.04 -6.62 -6.91
CA MET A 139 5.70 -6.47 -7.47
C MET A 139 5.16 -5.11 -7.06
N LEU A 140 4.94 -4.23 -8.04
CA LEU A 140 4.50 -2.86 -7.85
C LEU A 140 3.08 -2.68 -8.40
N PHE A 141 2.18 -2.08 -7.61
CA PHE A 141 0.75 -2.05 -7.86
C PHE A 141 0.30 -0.64 -8.24
N ASN A 142 -0.06 -0.43 -9.51
CA ASN A 142 -0.65 0.83 -9.95
C ASN A 142 -2.16 0.85 -9.68
N ARG A 143 -2.61 1.92 -9.02
CA ARG A 143 -4.02 2.23 -8.80
C ARG A 143 -4.71 2.65 -10.10
N GLY A 144 -5.85 2.00 -10.38
CA GLY A 144 -6.70 2.29 -11.54
C GLY A 144 -7.78 3.35 -11.31
N ASN A 145 -7.54 4.43 -10.54
CA ASN A 145 -8.54 5.49 -10.31
C ASN A 145 -8.51 6.60 -11.37
N GLY A 146 -7.46 6.64 -12.22
CA GLY A 146 -7.37 7.53 -13.36
C GLY A 146 -8.39 7.22 -14.47
N LYS A 147 -8.44 8.06 -15.50
CA LYS A 147 -9.45 7.96 -16.59
C LYS A 147 -9.34 6.67 -17.39
N SER A 148 -8.13 6.10 -17.47
CA SER A 148 -7.88 4.82 -18.12
C SER A 148 -8.30 3.60 -17.27
N SER A 149 -8.54 3.81 -15.98
CA SER A 149 -8.93 2.79 -14.99
C SER A 149 -8.08 1.52 -14.99
N LYS A 150 -6.75 1.70 -15.07
CA LYS A 150 -5.78 0.61 -15.21
C LYS A 150 -5.21 0.16 -13.87
N ASN A 151 -5.77 -0.91 -13.34
CA ASN A 151 -5.14 -1.65 -12.25
C ASN A 151 -4.08 -2.57 -12.85
N VAL A 152 -2.81 -2.34 -12.51
CA VAL A 152 -1.68 -3.09 -13.10
C VAL A 152 -0.73 -3.53 -12.01
N ILE A 153 -0.32 -4.79 -12.07
CA ILE A 153 0.81 -5.30 -11.30
C ILE A 153 2.01 -5.39 -12.22
N PHE A 154 3.10 -4.73 -11.84
CA PHE A 154 4.39 -4.82 -12.50
C PHE A 154 5.29 -5.77 -11.72
N THR A 155 5.63 -6.90 -12.32
CA THR A 155 6.62 -7.82 -11.76
C THR A 155 7.99 -7.48 -12.35
N ILE A 156 8.94 -7.12 -11.49
CA ILE A 156 10.24 -6.59 -11.89
C ILE A 156 11.34 -7.51 -11.35
N TYR A 157 12.18 -8.00 -12.27
CA TYR A 157 13.35 -8.84 -12.00
C TYR A 157 14.60 -8.04 -12.22
N GLY A 158 15.60 -8.13 -11.35
CA GLY A 158 16.83 -7.39 -11.56
C GLY A 158 17.73 -7.36 -10.35
N LYS A 159 18.95 -6.83 -10.54
CA LYS A 159 19.84 -6.57 -9.40
C LYS A 159 19.38 -5.35 -8.60
N ASN A 160 18.78 -4.37 -9.29
CA ASN A 160 18.28 -3.15 -8.68
C ASN A 160 17.13 -2.56 -9.52
N LEU A 161 16.38 -1.64 -8.92
CA LEU A 161 15.26 -0.93 -9.53
C LEU A 161 15.67 0.31 -10.36
N ILE A 162 16.96 0.52 -10.58
CA ILE A 162 17.50 1.75 -11.18
C ILE A 162 17.87 1.53 -12.64
N ASN A 163 18.72 0.55 -12.94
CA ASN A 163 19.31 0.39 -14.28
C ASN A 163 19.48 -1.05 -14.76
N GLU A 164 19.26 -2.05 -13.91
CA GLU A 164 19.44 -3.47 -14.24
C GLU A 164 18.17 -4.25 -13.92
N PHE A 165 17.10 -4.00 -14.68
CA PHE A 165 15.82 -4.67 -14.51
C PHE A 165 15.14 -5.13 -15.82
N ASN A 166 14.34 -6.19 -15.70
CA ASN A 166 13.36 -6.66 -16.66
C ASN A 166 11.98 -6.61 -16.00
N MET A 167 10.92 -6.49 -16.78
CA MET A 167 9.58 -6.31 -16.23
C MET A 167 8.51 -7.01 -17.06
N ILE A 168 7.49 -7.49 -16.36
CA ILE A 168 6.23 -8.00 -16.90
C ILE A 168 5.10 -7.17 -16.31
N SER A 169 4.06 -6.86 -17.09
CA SER A 169 2.86 -6.17 -16.62
C SER A 169 1.63 -7.07 -16.74
N ASN A 170 0.81 -7.09 -15.70
CA ASN A 170 -0.46 -7.80 -15.65
C ASN A 170 -1.59 -6.80 -15.34
N GLU A 171 -2.51 -6.60 -16.27
CA GLU A 171 -3.68 -5.72 -16.08
C GLU A 171 -4.85 -6.50 -15.46
N TYR A 172 -5.51 -5.89 -14.48
CA TYR A 172 -6.60 -6.49 -13.73
C TYR A 172 -7.90 -5.71 -13.86
N LYS A 173 -8.99 -6.45 -14.07
CA LYS A 173 -10.36 -5.93 -13.96
C LYS A 173 -10.93 -6.30 -12.60
N LEU A 174 -10.54 -5.55 -11.56
CA LEU A 174 -10.99 -5.76 -10.17
C LEU A 174 -12.51 -5.59 -10.04
N PRO A 175 -13.20 -6.12 -9.01
CA PRO A 175 -14.66 -5.99 -8.88
C PRO A 175 -15.20 -4.54 -8.86
N LYS A 176 -16.52 -4.40 -8.99
CA LYS A 176 -17.20 -3.12 -8.75
C LYS A 176 -17.90 -3.14 -7.40
N ILE A 177 -17.91 -2.00 -6.72
CA ILE A 177 -18.75 -1.74 -5.54
C ILE A 177 -19.64 -0.55 -5.92
N ASN A 178 -20.96 -0.71 -5.74
CA ASN A 178 -21.97 0.29 -6.12
C ASN A 178 -21.80 0.85 -7.56
N GLY A 179 -21.35 0.02 -8.49
CA GLY A 179 -21.17 0.38 -9.90
C GLY A 179 -19.81 0.98 -10.26
N VAL A 180 -19.00 1.37 -9.29
CA VAL A 180 -17.65 1.93 -9.46
C VAL A 180 -16.59 0.85 -9.38
N ARG A 181 -15.59 0.91 -10.27
CA ARG A 181 -14.50 -0.07 -10.33
C ARG A 181 -13.57 0.15 -9.13
N SER A 182 -13.28 -0.91 -8.37
CA SER A 182 -12.27 -0.82 -7.31
C SER A 182 -10.87 -0.74 -7.91
N SER A 183 -9.95 -0.13 -7.16
CA SER A 183 -8.55 -0.01 -7.54
C SER A 183 -7.63 -0.49 -6.42
N PHE A 184 -6.46 -1.04 -6.76
CA PHE A 184 -5.49 -1.49 -5.76
C PHE A 184 -5.10 -0.33 -4.83
N THR A 185 -4.97 -0.65 -3.53
CA THR A 185 -4.56 0.29 -2.49
C THR A 185 -3.51 -0.24 -1.52
N ASP A 186 -3.26 -1.56 -1.48
CA ASP A 186 -2.05 -2.18 -0.93
C ASP A 186 -2.03 -3.69 -1.25
N ALA A 187 -0.90 -4.36 -1.01
CA ALA A 187 -0.80 -5.82 -1.11
C ALA A 187 0.33 -6.42 -0.25
N VAL A 188 0.14 -7.66 0.19
CA VAL A 188 1.14 -8.47 0.90
C VAL A 188 1.20 -9.88 0.34
N LEU A 189 2.41 -10.44 0.25
CA LEU A 189 2.61 -11.85 -0.12
C LEU A 189 2.56 -12.72 1.14
N VAL A 190 1.70 -13.74 1.11
CA VAL A 190 1.62 -14.78 2.15
C VAL A 190 1.65 -16.13 1.46
N ASP A 191 2.70 -16.91 1.73
CA ASP A 191 2.98 -18.17 1.06
C ASP A 191 3.03 -17.98 -0.48
N ASP A 192 2.14 -18.63 -1.23
CA ASP A 192 2.03 -18.56 -2.70
C ASP A 192 0.91 -17.62 -3.18
N LYS A 193 0.38 -16.78 -2.30
CA LYS A 193 -0.76 -15.90 -2.60
C LYS A 193 -0.46 -14.44 -2.26
N ILE A 194 -0.79 -13.58 -3.20
CA ILE A 194 -0.82 -12.13 -3.01
C ILE A 194 -2.19 -11.78 -2.47
N TYR A 195 -2.24 -11.33 -1.22
CA TYR A 195 -3.43 -10.70 -0.66
C TYR A 195 -3.37 -9.22 -1.00
N PHE A 196 -4.45 -8.67 -1.54
CA PHE A 196 -4.51 -7.27 -1.94
C PHE A 196 -5.75 -6.58 -1.38
N LEU A 197 -5.61 -5.30 -1.08
CA LEU A 197 -6.72 -4.40 -0.84
C LEU A 197 -7.10 -3.68 -2.13
N ALA A 198 -8.38 -3.39 -2.27
CA ALA A 198 -8.85 -2.48 -3.29
C ALA A 198 -10.05 -1.66 -2.82
N THR A 199 -10.07 -0.38 -3.18
CA THR A 199 -11.12 0.56 -2.81
C THR A 199 -11.85 1.05 -4.06
N ALA A 200 -13.18 1.14 -3.99
CA ALA A 200 -13.99 1.80 -5.01
C ALA A 200 -14.21 3.26 -4.61
N GLU A 201 -13.64 4.18 -5.38
CA GLU A 201 -13.77 5.63 -5.15
C GLU A 201 -14.40 6.31 -6.35
N ASP A 202 -15.51 7.03 -6.12
CA ASP A 202 -16.17 7.80 -7.15
C ASP A 202 -15.51 9.17 -7.30
N THR A 203 -14.48 9.22 -8.14
CA THR A 203 -13.74 10.45 -8.48
C THR A 203 -14.53 11.44 -9.33
N GLN A 204 -15.75 11.10 -9.78
CA GLN A 204 -16.68 12.02 -10.47
C GLN A 204 -17.68 12.67 -9.52
N SER A 205 -17.71 12.26 -8.25
CA SER A 205 -18.55 12.88 -7.23
C SER A 205 -18.14 14.33 -6.95
N THR A 206 -19.01 15.08 -6.25
CA THR A 206 -18.74 16.48 -5.87
C THR A 206 -17.69 16.63 -4.76
N TYR A 207 -17.14 15.53 -4.25
CA TYR A 207 -16.09 15.52 -3.23
C TYR A 207 -14.71 15.71 -3.87
N LYS A 208 -13.81 16.42 -3.18
CA LYS A 208 -12.52 16.84 -3.77
C LYS A 208 -11.59 15.69 -4.14
N ASP A 209 -11.66 14.59 -3.40
CA ASP A 209 -10.80 13.41 -3.59
C ASP A 209 -11.61 12.14 -3.94
N GLY A 210 -12.93 12.28 -4.12
CA GLY A 210 -13.87 11.21 -4.48
C GLY A 210 -14.64 10.63 -3.28
N GLU A 211 -15.80 10.03 -3.54
CA GLU A 211 -16.58 9.34 -2.49
C GLU A 211 -16.12 7.89 -2.36
N VAL A 212 -15.75 7.47 -1.15
CA VAL A 212 -15.42 6.07 -0.85
C VAL A 212 -16.71 5.25 -0.80
N LEU A 213 -16.85 4.30 -1.72
CA LEU A 213 -18.04 3.42 -1.83
C LEU A 213 -17.83 2.05 -1.18
N GLY A 214 -16.61 1.81 -0.67
CA GLY A 214 -16.24 0.62 0.07
C GLY A 214 -14.91 0.02 -0.35
N SER A 215 -14.43 -0.90 0.48
CA SER A 215 -13.16 -1.62 0.30
C SER A 215 -13.40 -3.13 0.23
N LEU A 216 -12.52 -3.82 -0.50
CA LEU A 216 -12.48 -5.27 -0.58
C LEU A 216 -11.07 -5.79 -0.31
N ILE A 217 -11.00 -7.05 0.12
CA ILE A 217 -9.79 -7.85 0.07
C ILE A 217 -9.93 -8.90 -1.04
N GLY A 218 -8.84 -9.21 -1.72
CA GLY A 218 -8.80 -10.32 -2.67
C GLY A 218 -7.48 -11.08 -2.62
N THR A 219 -7.43 -12.16 -3.38
CA THR A 219 -6.23 -12.99 -3.55
C THR A 219 -5.90 -13.18 -5.01
N ILE A 220 -4.60 -13.11 -5.32
CA ILE A 220 -4.02 -13.50 -6.61
C ILE A 220 -3.06 -14.65 -6.36
N ASN A 221 -3.18 -15.71 -7.15
CA ASN A 221 -2.24 -16.81 -7.16
C ASN A 221 -0.91 -16.35 -7.76
N LEU A 222 0.21 -16.50 -7.03
CA LEU A 222 1.51 -15.96 -7.44
C LEU A 222 2.02 -16.58 -8.76
N GLU A 223 1.78 -17.87 -8.98
CA GLU A 223 2.27 -18.57 -10.17
C GLU A 223 1.44 -18.23 -11.42
N THR A 224 0.12 -18.30 -11.30
CA THR A 224 -0.78 -18.11 -12.45
C THR A 224 -1.16 -16.65 -12.67
N MET A 225 -0.88 -15.77 -11.69
CA MET A 225 -1.27 -14.36 -11.67
C MET A 225 -2.78 -14.12 -11.82
N LYS A 226 -3.62 -15.13 -11.51
CA LYS A 226 -5.07 -15.04 -11.58
C LYS A 226 -5.68 -14.69 -10.23
N ILE A 227 -6.72 -13.87 -10.24
CA ILE A 227 -7.56 -13.62 -9.06
C ILE A 227 -8.30 -14.92 -8.72
N GLU A 228 -8.14 -15.38 -7.48
CA GLU A 228 -8.84 -16.57 -6.96
C GLU A 228 -10.12 -16.17 -6.22
N PHE A 229 -10.05 -15.08 -5.46
CA PHE A 229 -11.16 -14.65 -4.60
C PHE A 229 -11.15 -13.14 -4.38
N THR A 230 -12.33 -12.58 -4.14
CA THR A 230 -12.54 -11.20 -3.65
C THR A 230 -13.72 -11.16 -2.69
N GLN A 231 -13.63 -10.33 -1.66
CA GLN A 231 -14.68 -10.09 -0.68
C GLN A 231 -14.68 -8.64 -0.25
N LYS A 232 -15.83 -7.98 -0.40
CA LYS A 232 -16.07 -6.67 0.20
C LYS A 232 -16.00 -6.79 1.72
N ILE A 233 -15.19 -5.93 2.34
CA ILE A 233 -14.93 -5.91 3.78
C ILE A 233 -15.46 -4.63 4.46
N SER A 234 -15.71 -3.56 3.70
CA SER A 234 -16.26 -2.33 4.23
C SER A 234 -17.15 -1.61 3.21
N ASP A 235 -18.12 -0.86 3.72
CA ASP A 235 -18.94 0.10 2.98
C ASP A 235 -18.36 1.52 2.95
N THR A 236 -17.47 1.86 3.89
CA THR A 236 -17.13 3.27 4.19
C THR A 236 -15.64 3.53 4.39
N GLN A 237 -14.87 2.54 4.85
CA GLN A 237 -13.42 2.71 5.08
C GLN A 237 -12.66 2.57 3.77
N LYS A 238 -11.71 3.47 3.52
CA LYS A 238 -10.65 3.35 2.51
C LYS A 238 -9.42 2.77 3.19
N PHE A 239 -9.13 1.49 2.92
CA PHE A 239 -7.97 0.83 3.50
C PHE A 239 -6.77 0.92 2.53
N GLU A 240 -5.66 1.47 3.01
CA GLU A 240 -4.43 1.74 2.21
C GLU A 240 -3.18 1.14 2.86
N GLY A 241 -3.38 0.16 3.75
CA GLY A 241 -2.27 -0.58 4.32
C GLY A 241 -2.71 -1.98 4.69
N LEU A 242 -1.88 -2.97 4.41
CA LEU A 242 -2.13 -4.39 4.64
C LEU A 242 -0.84 -5.09 5.04
N THR A 243 -0.78 -5.59 6.27
CA THR A 243 0.30 -6.50 6.70
C THR A 243 -0.27 -7.77 7.29
N LEU A 244 0.45 -8.88 7.11
CA LEU A 244 0.17 -10.10 7.86
C LEU A 244 0.49 -9.85 9.35
N TYR A 245 -0.47 -10.19 10.21
CA TYR A 245 -0.32 -10.12 11.66
C TYR A 245 -0.05 -11.49 12.27
N GLN A 246 -0.89 -12.46 11.93
CA GLN A 246 -0.78 -13.84 12.40
C GLN A 246 -1.24 -14.81 11.32
N ASN A 247 -0.54 -15.94 11.22
CA ASN A 247 -0.87 -17.04 10.33
C ASN A 247 -1.05 -18.32 11.17
N SER A 248 -2.30 -18.68 11.45
CA SER A 248 -2.64 -19.90 12.20
C SER A 248 -3.15 -21.01 11.26
N ASP A 249 -3.40 -22.20 11.79
CA ASP A 249 -3.98 -23.31 11.01
C ASP A 249 -5.39 -22.98 10.47
N LYS A 250 -6.13 -22.10 11.17
CA LYS A 250 -7.54 -21.81 10.87
C LYS A 250 -7.76 -20.45 10.24
N THR A 251 -6.93 -19.47 10.59
CA THR A 251 -7.13 -18.08 10.19
C THR A 251 -5.86 -17.42 9.68
N LEU A 252 -6.07 -16.46 8.79
CA LEU A 252 -5.09 -15.44 8.46
C LEU A 252 -5.59 -14.13 9.03
N ASP A 253 -4.82 -13.54 9.93
CA ASP A 253 -5.14 -12.26 10.54
C ASP A 253 -4.20 -11.20 9.95
N PHE A 254 -4.77 -10.09 9.51
CA PHE A 254 -4.07 -8.94 8.94
C PHE A 254 -4.33 -7.69 9.77
N LEU A 255 -3.37 -6.77 9.80
CA LEU A 255 -3.60 -5.39 10.25
C LEU A 255 -3.79 -4.48 9.04
N LEU A 256 -4.71 -3.54 9.17
CA LEU A 256 -5.05 -2.56 8.13
C LEU A 256 -5.02 -1.14 8.71
N CYS A 257 -4.58 -0.17 7.93
CA CYS A 257 -4.76 1.25 8.23
C CYS A 257 -5.80 1.87 7.30
N GLU A 258 -6.54 2.82 7.84
CA GLU A 258 -7.53 3.60 7.12
C GLU A 258 -6.94 4.97 6.76
N ASP A 259 -7.11 5.39 5.51
CA ASP A 259 -6.97 6.78 5.14
C ASP A 259 -8.32 7.50 5.28
N LYS A 260 -8.32 8.58 6.06
CA LYS A 260 -9.50 9.38 6.38
C LYS A 260 -9.54 10.72 5.63
N ASP A 261 -8.59 10.98 4.74
CA ASP A 261 -8.47 12.26 4.01
C ASP A 261 -8.57 13.48 4.96
N SER A 262 -7.84 13.41 6.08
CA SER A 262 -7.98 14.33 7.21
C SER A 262 -6.61 14.76 7.75
N GLU A 263 -6.50 16.04 8.11
CA GLU A 263 -5.32 16.61 8.76
C GLU A 263 -5.21 16.24 10.25
N VAL A 264 -6.23 15.60 10.82
CA VAL A 264 -6.19 15.09 12.19
C VAL A 264 -5.14 13.99 12.28
N LEU A 265 -4.18 14.17 13.19
CA LEU A 265 -3.09 13.23 13.44
C LEU A 265 -3.58 12.04 14.28
N GLU A 266 -4.48 11.26 13.71
CA GLU A 266 -4.95 9.99 14.26
C GLU A 266 -5.06 8.93 13.16
N THR A 267 -4.68 7.69 13.49
CA THR A 267 -4.78 6.55 12.57
C THR A 267 -5.47 5.40 13.28
N ASN A 268 -6.51 4.87 12.65
CA ASN A 268 -7.18 3.66 13.11
C ASN A 268 -6.46 2.43 12.55
N ILE A 269 -6.17 1.47 13.41
CA ILE A 269 -5.66 0.15 13.02
C ILE A 269 -6.76 -0.88 13.22
N TYR A 270 -7.09 -1.58 12.14
CA TYR A 270 -8.10 -2.62 12.12
C TYR A 270 -7.46 -4.00 12.06
N LYS A 271 -8.10 -5.00 12.69
CA LYS A 271 -7.77 -6.41 12.48
C LYS A 271 -8.80 -7.04 11.54
N LEU A 272 -8.32 -7.61 10.44
CA LEU A 272 -9.12 -8.43 9.53
C LEU A 272 -8.74 -9.89 9.71
N SER A 273 -9.67 -10.75 10.10
CA SER A 273 -9.43 -12.19 10.22
C SER A 273 -10.18 -12.94 9.12
N LEU A 274 -9.46 -13.69 8.29
CA LEU A 274 -10.00 -14.54 7.22
C LEU A 274 -9.96 -16.00 7.63
N ASN A 275 -11.03 -16.75 7.38
CA ASN A 275 -11.05 -18.18 7.67
C ASN A 275 -10.48 -18.96 6.47
N LYS A 276 -9.38 -19.69 6.67
CA LYS A 276 -8.70 -20.45 5.61
C LYS A 276 -9.57 -21.52 4.96
N SER A 277 -10.53 -22.11 5.69
CA SER A 277 -11.47 -23.09 5.11
C SER A 277 -12.49 -22.49 4.13
N LYS A 278 -12.51 -21.17 4.00
CA LYS A 278 -13.46 -20.41 3.16
C LYS A 278 -12.78 -19.53 2.10
N LEU A 279 -11.45 -19.60 2.01
CA LEU A 279 -10.61 -18.91 1.03
C LEU A 279 -10.42 -19.74 -0.24
#